data_AF-A0A2V6ERV8-F1
#
_entry.id   AF-A0A2V6ERV8-F1
#
_cell.length_a   1.000
_cell.length_b   1.000
_cell.length_c   1.000
_cell.angle_alpha   90.00
_cell.angle_beta   90.00
_cell.angle_gamma   90.00
#
_symmetry.space_group_name_H-M   'P 1'
#
loop_
_entity.id
_entity.type
_entity.pdbx_description
1 polymer ?
#
loop_
_entity_poly.entity_id
_entity_poly.type
_entity_poly.pdbx_seq_one_letter_code
_entity_poly.pdbx_strand_id
1 'polypeptide(L)'
;AGPSLVKAAIGQVVEQEELGGAKMHSEISGTVDFYEKTDESCLKRLRSLVALLPEAQSAADSKIDRKVFKTAKNPDTVYDLVSLDGQKNYNARDLIAAVVDSNSVDEYKADYGKT
;
A
#
# COMPACT_ATOMS: atom_id res chain seq x y z
N ALA A 1 2.00 -25.96 2.16
CA ALA A 1 1.83 -27.19 2.97
C ALA A 1 0.86 -26.87 4.09
N GLY A 2 -0.08 -27.76 4.42
CA GLY A 2 -1.02 -27.52 5.52
C GLY A 2 -0.38 -27.76 6.89
N PRO A 3 -0.97 -27.23 7.98
CA PRO A 3 -0.45 -27.40 9.35
C PRO A 3 -0.17 -28.85 9.75
N SER A 4 -1.04 -29.78 9.36
CA SER A 4 -0.88 -31.21 9.66
C SER A 4 0.39 -31.80 9.05
N LEU A 5 0.78 -31.34 7.85
CA LEU A 5 2.00 -31.81 7.19
C LEU A 5 3.24 -31.17 7.82
N VAL A 6 3.17 -29.89 8.19
CA VAL A 6 4.25 -29.17 8.88
C VAL A 6 4.55 -29.83 10.23
N LYS A 7 3.51 -30.17 11.00
CA LYS A 7 3.65 -30.90 12.27
C LYS A 7 4.26 -32.28 12.08
N ALA A 8 3.84 -33.02 11.05
CA ALA A 8 4.38 -34.35 10.78
C ALA A 8 5.84 -34.33 10.31
N ALA A 9 6.24 -33.31 9.52
CA ALA A 9 7.56 -33.24 8.92
C ALA A 9 8.63 -32.65 9.84
N ILE A 10 8.30 -31.56 10.56
CA ILE A 10 9.28 -30.80 11.37
C ILE A 10 8.83 -30.60 12.82
N GLY A 11 7.70 -31.19 13.25
CA GLY A 11 7.21 -31.11 14.62
C GLY A 11 6.59 -29.75 15.02
N GLN A 12 6.60 -28.76 14.13
CA GLN A 12 6.09 -27.43 14.41
C GLN A 12 4.55 -27.44 14.45
N VAL A 13 3.98 -26.97 15.56
CA VAL A 13 2.52 -26.79 15.73
C VAL A 13 2.20 -25.34 15.46
N VAL A 14 1.45 -25.09 14.39
CA VAL A 14 1.01 -23.76 13.96
C VAL A 14 -0.41 -23.84 13.47
N GLU A 15 -1.17 -22.77 13.68
CA GLU A 15 -2.54 -22.68 13.16
C GLU A 15 -2.56 -22.32 11.66
N GLN A 16 -3.69 -22.55 11.01
CA GLN A 16 -3.82 -22.29 9.57
C GLN A 16 -3.65 -20.80 9.22
N GLU A 17 -4.17 -19.89 10.04
CA GLU A 17 -4.03 -18.44 9.86
C GLU A 17 -2.58 -17.97 10.09
N GLU A 18 -1.88 -18.56 11.07
CA GLU A 18 -0.48 -18.25 11.32
C GLU A 18 0.44 -18.77 10.22
N LEU A 19 0.10 -19.93 9.62
CA LEU A 19 0.90 -20.56 8.59
C LEU A 19 0.69 -19.97 7.19
N GLY A 20 -0.49 -19.41 6.89
CA GLY A 20 -0.89 -19.05 5.53
C GLY A 20 -1.99 -18.02 5.43
N GLY A 21 -2.28 -17.31 6.53
CA GLY A 21 -3.30 -16.27 6.57
C GLY A 21 -2.92 -15.04 5.73
N ALA A 22 -3.91 -14.23 5.42
CA ALA A 22 -3.72 -13.03 4.62
C ALA A 22 -2.76 -12.04 5.30
N LYS A 23 -2.83 -11.92 6.63
CA LYS A 23 -1.95 -11.07 7.42
C LYS A 23 -0.50 -11.57 7.41
N MET A 24 -0.28 -12.88 7.55
CA MET A 24 1.05 -13.47 7.43
C MET A 24 1.65 -13.12 6.06
N HIS A 25 0.86 -13.27 5.01
CA HIS A 25 1.33 -13.01 3.64
C HIS A 25 1.56 -11.53 3.33
N SER A 26 0.89 -10.60 4.01
CA SER A 26 1.10 -9.15 3.83
C SER A 26 2.22 -8.58 4.69
N GLU A 27 2.49 -9.15 5.86
CA GLU A 27 3.48 -8.61 6.82
C GLU A 27 4.82 -9.37 6.81
N ILE A 28 4.78 -10.69 6.61
CA ILE A 28 5.94 -11.57 6.85
C ILE A 28 6.50 -12.14 5.55
N SER A 29 5.69 -12.81 4.72
CA SER A 29 6.21 -13.37 3.47
C SER A 29 6.27 -12.35 2.33
N GLY A 30 5.54 -11.24 2.46
CA GLY A 30 5.47 -10.20 1.44
C GLY A 30 4.93 -10.70 0.10
N THR A 31 4.07 -11.73 0.09
CA THR A 31 3.47 -12.27 -1.14
C THR A 31 2.15 -11.58 -1.48
N VAL A 32 1.51 -10.95 -0.51
CA VAL A 32 0.33 -10.10 -0.71
C VAL A 32 0.77 -8.64 -0.83
N ASP A 33 0.19 -7.91 -1.79
CA ASP A 33 0.50 -6.50 -2.04
C ASP A 33 -0.35 -5.55 -1.21
N PHE A 34 -1.63 -5.90 -1.04
CA PHE A 34 -2.60 -5.10 -0.29
C PHE A 34 -3.42 -6.00 0.61
N TYR A 35 -3.49 -5.64 1.89
CA TYR A 35 -4.31 -6.31 2.89
C TYR A 35 -5.53 -5.45 3.23
N GLU A 36 -6.71 -6.06 3.18
CA GLU A 36 -7.99 -5.40 3.46
C GLU A 36 -8.77 -6.18 4.50
N LYS A 37 -9.46 -5.45 5.39
CA LYS A 37 -10.16 -6.06 6.54
C LYS A 37 -11.50 -6.69 6.16
N THR A 38 -12.07 -6.27 5.04
CA THR A 38 -13.42 -6.67 4.59
C THR A 38 -13.45 -6.85 3.08
N ASP A 39 -14.36 -7.68 2.59
CA ASP A 39 -14.56 -7.89 1.16
C ASP A 39 -14.99 -6.60 0.45
N GLU A 40 -15.78 -5.74 1.11
CA GLU A 40 -16.22 -4.46 0.55
C GLU A 40 -15.03 -3.53 0.29
N SER A 41 -14.13 -3.37 1.27
CA SER A 41 -12.93 -2.55 1.12
C SER A 41 -11.95 -3.14 0.11
N CYS A 42 -11.84 -4.47 0.05
CA CYS A 42 -11.09 -5.20 -0.96
C CYS A 42 -11.58 -4.90 -2.39
N LEU A 43 -12.89 -5.02 -2.64
CA LEU A 43 -13.48 -4.73 -3.94
C LEU A 43 -13.35 -3.26 -4.33
N LYS A 44 -13.45 -2.34 -3.36
CA LYS A 44 -13.24 -0.91 -3.59
C LYS A 44 -11.80 -0.62 -4.04
N ARG A 45 -10.80 -1.16 -3.34
CA ARG A 45 -9.39 -1.01 -3.71
C ARG A 45 -9.10 -1.66 -5.06
N LEU A 46 -9.62 -2.86 -5.32
CA LEU A 46 -9.46 -3.54 -6.61
C LEU A 46 -9.94 -2.66 -7.78
N ARG A 47 -11.11 -2.02 -7.64
CA ARG A 47 -11.62 -1.08 -8.67
C ARG A 47 -10.72 0.14 -8.83
N SER A 48 -10.18 0.69 -7.75
CA SER A 48 -9.20 1.79 -7.78
C SER A 48 -7.96 1.40 -8.60
N LEU A 49 -7.36 0.26 -8.28
CA LEU A 49 -6.16 -0.25 -8.94
C LEU A 49 -6.39 -0.53 -10.43
N VAL A 50 -7.53 -1.14 -10.78
CA VAL A 50 -7.87 -1.42 -12.18
C VAL A 50 -8.09 -0.12 -12.96
N ALA A 51 -8.64 0.94 -12.34
CA ALA A 51 -8.80 2.24 -12.98
C ALA A 51 -7.47 2.95 -13.27
N LEU A 52 -6.36 2.54 -12.64
CA LEU A 52 -5.01 3.03 -12.94
C LEU A 52 -4.35 2.27 -14.10
N LEU A 53 -4.90 1.12 -14.52
CA LEU A 53 -4.37 0.40 -15.67
C LEU A 53 -4.65 1.19 -16.96
N PRO A 54 -3.70 1.19 -17.92
CA PRO A 54 -3.94 1.84 -19.20
C PRO A 54 -5.15 1.19 -19.88
N GLU A 55 -6.05 2.02 -20.43
CA GLU A 55 -7.16 1.50 -21.23
C GLU A 55 -6.62 0.70 -22.42
N ALA A 56 -7.29 -0.42 -22.74
CA ALA A 56 -6.88 -1.33 -23.81
C ALA A 56 -6.95 -0.70 -25.22
N GLN A 57 -7.47 0.53 -25.37
CA GLN A 57 -7.59 1.22 -26.66
C GLN A 57 -7.27 2.72 -26.57
N SER A 58 -6.25 3.09 -27.34
CA SER A 58 -5.89 4.45 -27.79
C SER A 58 -5.65 5.52 -26.72
N ALA A 59 -4.37 5.82 -26.50
CA ALA A 59 -3.86 6.97 -25.75
C ALA A 59 -4.25 8.35 -26.34
N ALA A 60 -5.25 8.43 -27.23
CA ALA A 60 -5.64 9.66 -27.91
C ALA A 60 -6.74 10.45 -27.19
N ASP A 61 -7.59 9.81 -26.36
CA ASP A 61 -8.82 10.44 -25.84
C ASP A 61 -9.01 10.37 -24.33
N SER A 62 -8.00 9.93 -23.56
CA SER A 62 -8.07 10.00 -22.09
C SER A 62 -7.97 11.47 -21.65
N LYS A 63 -9.10 12.16 -21.67
CA LYS A 63 -9.30 13.43 -20.99
C LYS A 63 -9.17 13.15 -19.49
N ILE A 64 -7.95 13.23 -18.98
CA ILE A 64 -7.72 13.35 -17.55
C ILE A 64 -8.48 14.60 -17.14
N ASP A 65 -9.60 14.42 -16.46
CA ASP A 65 -10.36 15.50 -15.86
C ASP A 65 -9.41 16.12 -14.82
N ARG A 66 -8.69 17.17 -15.23
CA ARG A 66 -7.73 17.90 -14.39
C ARG A 66 -8.50 18.75 -13.38
N LYS A 67 -9.31 18.09 -12.55
CA LYS A 67 -9.81 18.68 -11.32
C LYS A 67 -8.59 19.16 -10.56
N VAL A 68 -8.62 20.41 -10.14
CA VAL A 68 -7.58 20.97 -9.29
C VAL A 68 -7.71 20.30 -7.94
N PHE A 69 -6.93 19.24 -7.73
CA PHE A 69 -6.83 18.61 -6.43
C PHE A 69 -5.88 19.44 -5.57
N LYS A 70 -6.25 19.58 -4.29
CA LYS A 70 -5.33 20.09 -3.28
C LYS A 70 -4.51 18.91 -2.76
N THR A 71 -3.32 19.19 -2.29
CA THR A 71 -2.54 18.23 -1.51
C THR A 71 -3.26 17.90 -0.21
N ALA A 72 -3.00 16.72 0.37
CA ALA A 72 -3.61 16.31 1.63
C ALA A 72 -3.09 17.12 2.83
N LYS A 73 -1.87 17.66 2.74
CA LYS A 73 -1.25 18.59 3.71
C LYS A 73 -0.87 19.90 3.04
N ASN A 74 -0.73 20.98 3.83
CA ASN A 74 -0.22 22.25 3.33
C ASN A 74 1.19 22.04 2.72
N PRO A 75 1.43 22.42 1.46
CA PRO A 75 2.74 22.29 0.82
C PRO A 75 3.90 22.91 1.62
N ASP A 76 3.65 23.98 2.40
CA ASP A 76 4.68 24.63 3.21
C ASP A 76 5.24 23.72 4.33
N THR A 77 4.50 22.67 4.71
CA THR A 77 4.98 21.69 5.72
C THR A 77 6.25 20.95 5.29
N VAL A 78 6.59 20.95 4.00
CA VAL A 78 7.84 20.38 3.50
C VAL A 78 9.07 21.02 4.17
N TYR A 79 9.01 22.34 4.43
CA TYR A 79 10.10 23.08 5.06
C TYR A 79 10.31 22.70 6.54
N ASP A 80 9.27 22.22 7.21
CA ASP A 80 9.35 21.75 8.60
C ASP A 80 9.80 20.29 8.70
N LEU A 81 9.48 19.49 7.67
CA LEU A 81 9.80 18.06 7.60
C LEU A 81 11.26 17.81 7.21
N VAL A 82 11.76 18.51 6.19
CA VAL A 82 13.11 18.28 5.63
C VAL A 82 14.08 19.33 6.16
N SER A 83 15.03 18.91 7.01
CA SER A 83 16.08 19.80 7.49
C SER A 83 17.16 20.00 6.43
N LEU A 84 17.72 21.22 6.37
CA LEU A 84 18.77 21.56 5.39
C LEU A 84 20.07 20.77 5.59
N ASP A 85 20.34 20.32 6.81
CA ASP A 85 21.49 19.50 7.16
C ASP A 85 21.25 17.98 6.98
N GLY A 86 20.02 17.57 6.63
CA GLY A 86 19.63 16.19 6.39
C GLY A 86 19.68 15.26 7.61
N GLN A 87 19.89 15.80 8.82
CA GLN A 87 20.04 14.98 10.04
C GLN A 87 18.71 14.64 10.70
N LYS A 88 17.65 15.38 10.39
CA LYS A 88 16.34 15.19 11.02
C LYS A 88 15.59 14.05 10.33
N ASN A 89 15.25 13.02 11.10
CA ASN A 89 14.31 11.99 10.65
C ASN A 89 12.89 12.58 10.53
N TYR A 90 12.18 12.18 9.48
CA TYR A 90 10.79 12.55 9.26
C TYR A 90 10.03 11.37 8.67
N ASN A 91 8.70 11.41 8.75
CA ASN A 91 7.84 10.40 8.13
C ASN A 91 7.70 10.70 6.63
N ALA A 92 8.20 9.82 5.77
CA ALA A 92 8.09 9.98 4.32
C ALA A 92 6.64 10.11 3.84
N ARG A 93 5.67 9.50 4.54
CA ARG A 93 4.23 9.64 4.21
C ARG A 93 3.74 11.07 4.38
N ASP A 94 4.30 11.81 5.33
CA ASP A 94 3.95 13.22 5.55
C ASP A 94 4.46 14.10 4.42
N LEU A 95 5.66 13.81 3.91
CA LEU A 95 6.23 14.47 2.74
C LEU A 95 5.39 14.19 1.49
N ILE A 96 5.05 12.93 1.24
CA ILE A 96 4.21 12.54 0.10
C ILE A 96 2.86 13.27 0.16
N ALA A 97 2.22 13.31 1.33
CA ALA A 97 0.93 13.99 1.52
C ALA A 97 0.96 15.51 1.27
N ALA A 98 2.13 16.15 1.34
CA ALA A 98 2.32 17.57 1.05
C ALA A 98 2.62 17.87 -0.43
N VAL A 99 2.90 16.84 -1.24
CA VAL A 99 3.33 16.98 -2.65
C VAL A 99 2.30 16.46 -3.63
N VAL A 100 1.67 15.32 -3.33
CA VAL A 100 0.74 14.64 -4.25
C VAL A 100 -0.71 15.05 -4.02
N ASP A 101 -1.53 14.85 -5.05
CA ASP A 101 -2.97 15.09 -4.99
C ASP A 101 -3.62 14.27 -3.86
N SER A 102 -4.52 14.90 -3.10
CA SER A 102 -5.24 14.20 -2.03
C SER A 102 -5.98 12.98 -2.57
N ASN A 103 -5.92 11.86 -1.83
CA ASN A 103 -6.58 10.58 -2.18
C ASN A 103 -6.08 9.92 -3.47
N SER A 104 -4.88 10.25 -3.95
CA SER A 104 -4.28 9.63 -5.14
C SER A 104 -3.24 8.54 -4.84
N VAL A 105 -2.96 8.27 -3.56
CA VAL A 105 -1.92 7.34 -3.14
C VAL A 105 -2.51 6.04 -2.63
N ASP A 106 -2.20 4.95 -3.32
CA ASP A 106 -2.36 3.58 -2.84
C ASP A 106 -0.98 3.01 -2.48
N GLU A 107 -0.68 2.86 -1.19
CA GLU A 107 0.64 2.40 -0.72
C GLU A 107 0.81 0.89 -0.98
N TYR A 108 1.70 0.55 -1.92
CA TYR A 108 2.07 -0.82 -2.24
C TYR A 108 2.83 -1.48 -1.09
N LYS A 109 2.39 -2.67 -0.68
CA LYS A 109 3.02 -3.44 0.40
C LYS A 109 3.22 -2.63 1.69
N ALA A 110 2.24 -1.81 2.05
CA ALA A 110 2.32 -0.93 3.24
C ALA A 110 2.68 -1.67 4.54
N ASP A 111 2.40 -2.96 4.61
CA ASP A 111 2.62 -3.80 5.78
C ASP A 111 3.92 -4.61 5.79
N TYR A 112 4.67 -4.64 4.68
CA TYR A 112 5.89 -5.41 4.52
C TYR A 112 7.13 -4.49 4.48
N GLY A 113 8.18 -4.82 5.24
CA GLY A 113 9.47 -4.13 5.13
C GLY A 113 9.45 -2.63 5.43
N LYS A 114 8.85 -2.21 6.56
CA LYS A 114 8.58 -0.81 6.95
C LYS A 114 9.82 0.06 7.30
N THR A 115 11.02 -0.37 6.92
CA THR A 115 12.31 0.20 7.37
C THR A 115 13.15 0.70 6.21
#